data_AF-A0A847GQG7-F1
#
_entry.id   AF-A0A847GQG7-F1
#
_cell.length_a   1.000
_cell.length_b   1.000
_cell.length_c   1.000
_cell.angle_alpha   90.00
_cell.angle_beta   90.00
_cell.angle_gamma   90.00
#
_symmetry.space_group_name_H-M   'P 1'
#
loop_
_entity.id
_entity.type
_entity.pdbx_description
1 polymer ?
#
loop_
_entity_poly.entity_id
_entity_poly.type
_entity_poly.pdbx_seq_one_letter_code
_entity_poly.pdbx_strand_id
1 'polypeptide(L)'
;MNGSHRTAAVAWSLLLAAAALIHAVGGGRAAAAASPQLRGMWMHANFIRTPAEADACIDKLQRAHFNAVFLLVWYWGGQAAFQTESCPMLEGVQAGYDPLQYMVRECRRRQIEVHAWFVNGAYGHPTPLHVLDQHPDWVVDSGGEQTTLWYDLGRPEVRKFQGDLMIEALTRYDLDGIHFDFIRYDGPAMCYCKHCQAEFAARYGCQPIEPLRATSFPFAWAIAGNPVAKPTTAQVLAQFSDGTPAIAINALGKGRVLLFNWHAVRSALPPVVETLRRVLRQWNVPTDQVVVMDTAPNRERYGVKGTKEAAEAFRQLGCKAAIAAEDRLAQLPPGALLVLADVYLIPDEVAQSLEQFVRAGGLLVVIDGPVRSIGNASIQRVLGMRGTAKYINHLEVVQPVGASDLLARSDTRIDLEQINLRRSKWPEYRKSGVTQLVRDVYRRAKQAKPAAQVTAAVFSSLASAERVFQDWPGWLREGVVDYVVPMAYTPSNDVLAKQLQEWKTVDPQLERILPGLCIYTRVKEGDRLIQREAATIFTQYRMCLDQGARGVNLYSLDGTAAEPVLLLNEPLIEALRDGPFKDEAPAYRPPARGPAK
;
A
#
# COMPACT_ATOMS: atom_id res chain seq x y z
N MET A 1 -0.57 -26.59 76.51
CA MET A 1 -0.59 -27.89 77.22
C MET A 1 -2.01 -28.44 77.18
N ASN A 2 -2.16 -29.70 76.73
CA ASN A 2 -3.19 -30.72 76.99
C ASN A 2 -4.71 -30.42 77.11
N GLY A 3 -5.50 -31.27 76.42
CA GLY A 3 -6.82 -31.77 76.85
C GLY A 3 -8.04 -31.10 76.18
N SER A 4 -8.57 -31.59 75.05
CA SER A 4 -9.52 -32.73 74.87
C SER A 4 -10.90 -32.50 75.53
N HIS A 5 -12.04 -32.61 74.83
CA HIS A 5 -12.49 -33.79 74.06
C HIS A 5 -13.64 -33.54 73.04
N ARG A 6 -13.65 -34.40 71.98
CA ARG A 6 -14.83 -34.99 71.27
C ARG A 6 -15.70 -34.04 70.40
N THR A 7 -16.20 -34.41 69.22
CA THR A 7 -16.20 -35.67 68.42
C THR A 7 -16.09 -35.37 66.92
N ALA A 8 -15.58 -36.32 66.11
CA ALA A 8 -15.49 -36.18 64.65
C ALA A 8 -15.68 -37.52 63.89
N ALA A 9 -16.07 -37.38 62.61
CA ALA A 9 -15.87 -38.29 61.47
C ALA A 9 -16.61 -39.66 61.41
N VAL A 10 -17.18 -39.93 60.24
CA VAL A 10 -17.44 -41.27 59.68
C VAL A 10 -17.01 -41.24 58.20
N ALA A 11 -16.37 -42.31 57.72
CA ALA A 11 -15.86 -42.42 56.36
C ALA A 11 -16.04 -43.84 55.79
N TRP A 12 -16.42 -43.90 54.50
CA TRP A 12 -15.99 -44.87 53.48
C TRP A 12 -16.18 -46.39 53.64
N SER A 13 -17.00 -46.95 52.74
CA SER A 13 -16.89 -48.26 52.07
C SER A 13 -17.71 -48.18 50.75
N LEU A 14 -17.57 -48.98 49.69
CA LEU A 14 -16.66 -50.09 49.33
C LEU A 14 -16.44 -50.07 47.78
N LEU A 15 -16.10 -51.18 47.11
CA LEU A 15 -15.75 -51.24 45.68
C LEU A 15 -16.21 -52.55 44.99
N LEU A 16 -16.43 -52.47 43.65
CA LEU A 16 -16.33 -53.52 42.60
C LEU A 16 -17.32 -54.70 42.51
N ALA A 17 -18.01 -54.83 41.35
CA ALA A 17 -17.82 -55.88 40.32
C ALA A 17 -19.09 -56.12 39.45
N ALA A 18 -18.89 -56.32 38.15
CA ALA A 18 -19.92 -56.29 37.10
C ALA A 18 -20.74 -57.58 36.91
N ALA A 19 -21.97 -57.42 36.38
CA ALA A 19 -22.59 -58.35 35.44
C ALA A 19 -23.43 -57.56 34.42
N ALA A 20 -23.33 -57.89 33.13
CA ALA A 20 -24.02 -57.17 32.06
C ALA A 20 -25.37 -57.82 31.72
N LEU A 21 -26.37 -56.99 31.38
CA LEU A 21 -27.49 -57.44 30.56
C LEU A 21 -27.93 -56.33 29.60
N ILE A 22 -27.98 -56.68 28.32
CA ILE A 22 -28.28 -55.78 27.21
C ILE A 22 -29.79 -55.76 27.00
N HIS A 23 -30.40 -54.58 27.07
CA HIS A 23 -31.52 -54.25 26.19
C HIS A 23 -31.36 -52.84 25.62
N ALA A 24 -31.15 -52.79 24.30
CA ALA A 24 -31.21 -51.57 23.53
C ALA A 24 -32.67 -51.20 23.23
N VAL A 25 -32.97 -49.91 23.18
CA VAL A 25 -33.87 -49.24 22.21
C VAL A 25 -33.67 -47.72 22.39
N GLY A 26 -33.68 -46.95 21.30
CA GLY A 26 -33.79 -45.49 21.38
C GLY A 26 -32.48 -44.67 21.37
N GLY A 27 -31.37 -45.23 20.89
CA GLY A 27 -30.11 -44.51 20.68
C GLY A 27 -30.14 -43.49 19.53
N GLY A 28 -31.08 -42.54 19.56
CA GLY A 28 -31.11 -41.41 18.64
C GLY A 28 -29.93 -40.48 18.91
N ARG A 29 -28.83 -40.63 18.17
CA ARG A 29 -27.82 -39.58 18.04
C ARG A 29 -28.51 -38.37 17.44
N ALA A 30 -28.83 -37.37 18.26
CA ALA A 30 -29.05 -36.02 17.77
C ALA A 30 -27.78 -35.63 16.99
N ALA A 31 -27.93 -35.41 15.68
CA ALA A 31 -26.84 -34.88 14.88
C ALA A 31 -26.44 -33.54 15.51
N ALA A 32 -25.16 -33.39 15.87
CA ALA A 32 -24.67 -32.10 16.35
C ALA A 32 -24.92 -31.08 15.23
N ALA A 33 -25.72 -30.06 15.51
CA ALA A 33 -26.12 -29.10 14.50
C ALA A 33 -24.88 -28.49 13.84
N ALA A 34 -24.85 -28.50 12.50
CA ALA A 34 -23.69 -28.03 11.75
C ALA A 34 -23.35 -26.59 12.17
N SER A 35 -22.08 -26.36 12.52
CA SER A 35 -21.64 -25.03 12.93
C SER A 35 -21.82 -24.04 11.78
N PRO A 36 -22.41 -22.84 12.01
CA PRO A 36 -22.60 -21.86 10.94
C PRO A 36 -21.30 -21.49 10.25
N GLN A 37 -21.33 -21.44 8.91
CA GLN A 37 -20.19 -21.18 8.03
C GLN A 37 -20.63 -20.34 6.83
N LEU A 38 -19.76 -19.43 6.39
CA LEU A 38 -19.93 -18.75 5.11
C LEU A 38 -19.49 -19.68 3.99
N ARG A 39 -20.41 -19.98 3.07
CA ARG A 39 -20.14 -20.57 1.76
C ARG A 39 -20.58 -19.55 0.73
N GLY A 40 -19.76 -18.51 0.61
CA GLY A 40 -20.02 -17.36 -0.23
C GLY A 40 -19.50 -17.53 -1.66
N MET A 41 -20.21 -16.93 -2.62
CA MET A 41 -19.69 -16.66 -3.96
C MET A 41 -19.82 -15.16 -4.26
N TRP A 42 -18.72 -14.50 -4.62
CA TRP A 42 -18.76 -13.22 -5.34
C TRP A 42 -19.13 -13.46 -6.80
N MET A 43 -20.13 -12.73 -7.29
CA MET A 43 -20.66 -12.88 -8.65
C MET A 43 -21.02 -11.51 -9.23
N HIS A 44 -20.71 -11.27 -10.51
CA HIS A 44 -21.09 -10.03 -11.17
C HIS A 44 -22.51 -10.07 -11.74
N ALA A 45 -23.22 -8.93 -11.71
CA ALA A 45 -24.54 -8.83 -12.34
C ALA A 45 -24.51 -9.01 -13.88
N ASN A 46 -23.34 -8.91 -14.52
CA ASN A 46 -23.13 -9.26 -15.94
C ASN A 46 -23.61 -10.67 -16.31
N PHE A 47 -23.64 -11.60 -15.34
CA PHE A 47 -24.06 -12.99 -15.53
C PHE A 47 -25.58 -13.22 -15.44
N ILE A 48 -26.38 -12.19 -15.14
CA ILE A 48 -27.80 -12.35 -14.78
C ILE A 48 -28.70 -11.30 -15.46
N ARG A 49 -28.34 -10.86 -16.67
CA ARG A 49 -29.02 -9.81 -17.44
C ARG A 49 -30.45 -10.17 -17.85
N THR A 50 -30.78 -11.47 -17.88
CA THR A 50 -32.11 -12.03 -18.09
C THR A 50 -32.50 -12.97 -16.93
N PRO A 51 -33.80 -13.25 -16.72
CA PRO A 51 -34.26 -14.26 -15.77
C PRO A 51 -33.64 -15.65 -16.00
N ALA A 52 -33.45 -16.06 -17.26
CA ALA A 52 -32.93 -17.39 -17.58
C ALA A 52 -31.45 -17.55 -17.23
N GLU A 53 -30.63 -16.51 -17.43
CA GLU A 53 -29.24 -16.49 -16.97
C GLU A 53 -29.15 -16.45 -15.44
N ALA A 54 -30.05 -15.71 -14.78
CA ALA A 54 -30.18 -15.70 -13.32
C ALA A 54 -30.50 -17.10 -12.76
N ASP A 55 -31.50 -17.78 -13.33
CA ASP A 55 -31.85 -19.15 -12.96
C ASP A 55 -30.67 -20.12 -13.15
N ALA A 56 -29.93 -20.01 -14.27
CA ALA A 56 -28.74 -20.81 -14.53
C ALA A 56 -27.58 -20.54 -13.55
N CYS A 57 -27.40 -19.30 -13.09
CA CYS A 57 -26.44 -18.97 -12.03
C CYS A 57 -26.88 -19.50 -10.66
N ILE A 58 -28.16 -19.36 -10.33
CA ILE A 58 -28.75 -19.85 -9.07
C ILE A 58 -28.68 -21.38 -8.99
N ASP A 59 -28.94 -22.09 -10.10
CA ASP A 59 -28.79 -23.55 -10.19
C ASP A 59 -27.37 -23.99 -9.84
N LYS A 60 -26.34 -23.35 -10.43
CA LYS A 60 -24.93 -23.64 -10.11
C LYS A 60 -24.60 -23.40 -8.63
N LEU A 61 -25.08 -22.29 -8.06
CA LEU A 61 -24.89 -21.98 -6.64
C LEU A 61 -25.55 -23.02 -5.73
N GLN A 62 -26.79 -23.40 -6.04
CA GLN A 62 -27.56 -24.38 -5.29
C GLN A 62 -26.91 -25.78 -5.40
N ARG A 63 -26.56 -26.23 -6.61
CA ARG A 63 -25.95 -27.56 -6.86
C ARG A 63 -24.56 -27.71 -6.25
N ALA A 64 -23.83 -26.61 -6.04
CA ALA A 64 -22.55 -26.60 -5.33
C ALA A 64 -22.69 -26.37 -3.81
N HIS A 65 -23.92 -26.26 -3.27
CA HIS A 65 -24.21 -26.01 -1.85
C HIS A 65 -23.61 -24.69 -1.29
N PHE A 66 -23.59 -23.62 -2.08
CA PHE A 66 -23.35 -22.27 -1.57
C PHE A 66 -24.57 -21.77 -0.75
N ASN A 67 -24.32 -21.00 0.30
CA ASN A 67 -25.35 -20.43 1.17
C ASN A 67 -25.41 -18.89 1.14
N ALA A 68 -24.51 -18.22 0.41
CA ALA A 68 -24.56 -16.78 0.19
C ALA A 68 -24.01 -16.40 -1.20
N VAL A 69 -24.60 -15.38 -1.81
CA VAL A 69 -24.08 -14.69 -3.00
C VAL A 69 -23.85 -13.22 -2.71
N PHE A 70 -22.64 -12.74 -3.04
CA PHE A 70 -22.25 -11.34 -3.01
C PHE A 70 -22.33 -10.83 -4.45
N LEU A 71 -23.45 -10.20 -4.78
CA LEU A 71 -23.81 -9.84 -6.14
C LEU A 71 -23.37 -8.39 -6.43
N LEU A 72 -22.49 -8.18 -7.41
CA LEU A 72 -22.06 -6.82 -7.79
C LEU A 72 -23.22 -6.08 -8.44
N VAL A 73 -23.84 -5.17 -7.68
CA VAL A 73 -25.04 -4.42 -8.10
C VAL A 73 -24.75 -3.00 -8.52
N TRP A 74 -23.54 -2.47 -8.31
CA TRP A 74 -23.17 -1.13 -8.77
C TRP A 74 -21.68 -1.02 -9.12
N TYR A 75 -21.38 -0.80 -10.40
CA TYR A 75 -20.03 -0.63 -10.97
C TYR A 75 -20.10 -0.07 -12.41
N TRP A 76 -19.12 -0.37 -13.26
CA TRP A 76 -19.12 -0.14 -14.72
C TRP A 76 -19.54 1.28 -15.15
N GLY A 77 -18.88 2.30 -14.59
CA GLY A 77 -19.20 3.70 -14.88
C GLY A 77 -20.37 4.27 -14.09
N GLY A 78 -20.78 3.60 -13.01
CA GLY A 78 -21.88 4.01 -12.13
C GLY A 78 -23.25 3.47 -12.56
N GLN A 79 -23.29 2.37 -13.30
CA GLN A 79 -24.51 1.64 -13.64
C GLN A 79 -24.96 0.75 -12.47
N ALA A 80 -26.29 0.63 -12.28
CA ALA A 80 -26.91 -0.20 -11.26
C ALA A 80 -27.57 -1.45 -11.85
N ALA A 81 -27.48 -2.60 -11.19
CA ALA A 81 -28.20 -3.83 -11.55
C ALA A 81 -29.53 -3.99 -10.79
N PHE A 82 -30.14 -2.85 -10.45
CA PHE A 82 -31.41 -2.74 -9.72
C PHE A 82 -32.09 -1.43 -10.11
N GLN A 83 -33.40 -1.34 -9.87
CA GLN A 83 -34.16 -0.12 -10.16
C GLN A 83 -33.84 0.97 -9.14
N THR A 84 -33.36 2.13 -9.61
CA THR A 84 -33.11 3.36 -8.86
C THR A 84 -33.26 4.56 -9.80
N GLU A 85 -33.58 5.74 -9.26
CA GLU A 85 -33.57 7.00 -10.03
C GLU A 85 -32.17 7.64 -10.08
N SER A 86 -31.24 7.18 -9.23
CA SER A 86 -29.91 7.78 -9.05
C SER A 86 -28.89 7.37 -10.11
N CYS A 87 -29.09 6.22 -10.75
CA CYS A 87 -28.15 5.55 -11.64
C CYS A 87 -28.91 4.88 -12.80
N PRO A 88 -28.37 4.83 -14.03
CA PRO A 88 -28.96 4.04 -15.09
C PRO A 88 -28.81 2.53 -14.82
N MET A 89 -29.73 1.74 -15.37
CA MET A 89 -29.65 0.28 -15.35
C MET A 89 -28.41 -0.21 -16.12
N LEU A 90 -27.81 -1.30 -15.65
CA LEU A 90 -26.71 -2.02 -16.29
C LEU A 90 -27.02 -2.33 -17.77
N GLU A 91 -26.06 -2.06 -18.64
CA GLU A 91 -26.22 -2.30 -20.07
C GLU A 91 -26.45 -3.79 -20.40
N GLY A 92 -27.37 -4.05 -21.33
CA GLY A 92 -27.76 -5.39 -21.76
C GLY A 92 -28.79 -6.08 -20.86
N VAL A 93 -29.21 -5.49 -19.74
CA VAL A 93 -30.33 -6.01 -18.93
C VAL A 93 -31.63 -6.00 -19.73
N GLN A 94 -32.39 -7.09 -19.64
CA GLN A 94 -33.67 -7.23 -20.32
C GLN A 94 -34.67 -6.13 -19.92
N ALA A 95 -35.40 -5.58 -20.90
CA ALA A 95 -36.41 -4.56 -20.64
C ALA A 95 -37.50 -5.06 -19.67
N GLY A 96 -37.82 -4.25 -18.65
CA GLY A 96 -38.82 -4.56 -17.63
C GLY A 96 -38.36 -5.54 -16.53
N TYR A 97 -37.11 -5.99 -16.55
CA TYR A 97 -36.54 -6.90 -15.57
C TYR A 97 -35.65 -6.14 -14.56
N ASP A 98 -35.70 -6.55 -13.29
CA ASP A 98 -34.88 -6.03 -12.18
C ASP A 98 -34.01 -7.21 -11.66
N PRO A 99 -32.70 -7.24 -11.99
CA PRO A 99 -31.83 -8.35 -11.64
C PRO A 99 -31.73 -8.60 -10.13
N LEU A 100 -31.58 -7.53 -9.35
CA LEU A 100 -31.48 -7.66 -7.89
C LEU A 100 -32.79 -8.17 -7.27
N GLN A 101 -33.94 -7.63 -7.69
CA GLN A 101 -35.23 -8.10 -7.20
C GLN A 101 -35.48 -9.58 -7.52
N TYR A 102 -35.05 -10.04 -8.69
CA TYR A 102 -35.18 -11.42 -9.11
C TYR A 102 -34.31 -12.35 -8.26
N MET A 103 -33.01 -12.03 -8.13
CA MET A 103 -32.06 -12.78 -7.32
C MET A 103 -32.53 -12.87 -5.86
N VAL A 104 -32.93 -11.75 -5.25
CA VAL A 104 -33.48 -11.66 -3.89
C VAL A 104 -34.65 -12.62 -3.68
N ARG A 105 -35.57 -12.72 -4.66
CA ARG A 105 -36.73 -13.61 -4.57
C ARG A 105 -36.33 -15.08 -4.73
N GLU A 106 -35.53 -15.41 -5.75
CA GLU A 106 -35.24 -16.80 -6.10
C GLU A 106 -34.18 -17.47 -5.21
N CYS A 107 -33.18 -16.71 -4.74
CA CYS A 107 -32.21 -17.20 -3.76
C CYS A 107 -32.87 -17.49 -2.40
N ARG A 108 -33.82 -16.65 -1.95
CA ARG A 108 -34.52 -16.89 -0.66
C ARG A 108 -35.32 -18.18 -0.65
N ARG A 109 -35.96 -18.54 -1.77
CA ARG A 109 -36.67 -19.83 -1.94
C ARG A 109 -35.74 -21.05 -1.81
N ARG A 110 -34.43 -20.84 -1.92
CA ARG A 110 -33.36 -21.84 -1.88
C ARG A 110 -32.43 -21.67 -0.68
N GLN A 111 -32.79 -20.80 0.27
CA GLN A 111 -32.01 -20.46 1.47
C GLN A 111 -30.58 -19.95 1.17
N ILE A 112 -30.39 -19.31 0.01
CA ILE A 112 -29.17 -18.60 -0.36
C ILE A 112 -29.34 -17.14 0.01
N GLU A 113 -28.41 -16.58 0.78
CA GLU A 113 -28.41 -15.17 1.15
C GLU A 113 -28.00 -14.27 -0.02
N VAL A 114 -28.58 -13.08 -0.12
CA VAL A 114 -28.20 -12.08 -1.12
C VAL A 114 -27.60 -10.86 -0.45
N HIS A 115 -26.31 -10.65 -0.70
CA HIS A 115 -25.54 -9.49 -0.25
C HIS A 115 -25.28 -8.58 -1.44
N ALA A 116 -25.78 -7.34 -1.38
CA ALA A 116 -25.58 -6.37 -2.45
C ALA A 116 -24.16 -5.78 -2.38
N TRP A 117 -23.34 -6.07 -3.39
CA TRP A 117 -21.95 -5.63 -3.49
C TRP A 117 -21.83 -4.36 -4.34
N PHE A 118 -21.11 -3.36 -3.83
CA PHE A 118 -20.86 -2.06 -4.45
C PHE A 118 -19.35 -1.83 -4.61
N VAL A 119 -18.94 -1.26 -5.73
CA VAL A 119 -17.56 -0.81 -5.96
C VAL A 119 -17.48 0.71 -5.74
N ASN A 120 -16.79 1.13 -4.66
CA ASN A 120 -16.91 2.50 -4.15
C ASN A 120 -15.83 3.47 -4.67
N GLY A 121 -14.58 3.03 -4.78
CA GLY A 121 -13.47 3.89 -5.22
C GLY A 121 -13.27 3.89 -6.72
N ALA A 122 -13.13 2.72 -7.34
CA ALA A 122 -12.87 2.60 -8.77
C ALA A 122 -14.14 2.90 -9.58
N TYR A 123 -14.00 3.67 -10.65
CA TYR A 123 -15.15 4.03 -11.48
C TYR A 123 -15.57 2.92 -12.46
N GLY A 124 -14.61 2.13 -12.95
CA GLY A 124 -14.88 0.98 -13.82
C GLY A 124 -15.10 1.28 -15.30
N HIS A 125 -14.85 2.51 -15.74
CA HIS A 125 -14.89 2.93 -17.15
C HIS A 125 -13.72 3.89 -17.47
N PRO A 126 -13.13 3.88 -18.68
CA PRO A 126 -11.96 4.72 -19.02
C PRO A 126 -12.30 6.21 -19.22
N THR A 127 -13.53 6.56 -19.57
CA THR A 127 -13.99 7.95 -19.74
C THR A 127 -15.16 8.26 -18.80
N PRO A 128 -15.38 9.52 -18.39
CA PRO A 128 -16.57 9.91 -17.64
C PRO A 128 -17.84 9.56 -18.42
N LEU A 129 -18.88 9.18 -17.68
CA LEU A 129 -20.26 9.07 -18.14
C LEU A 129 -21.26 9.11 -16.94
N HIS A 130 -22.55 9.23 -17.20
CA HIS A 130 -23.62 9.09 -16.20
C HIS A 130 -23.46 10.01 -14.96
N VAL A 131 -22.95 9.46 -13.84
CA VAL A 131 -22.69 10.18 -12.58
C VAL A 131 -21.56 11.20 -12.76
N LEU A 132 -20.50 10.86 -13.51
CA LEU A 132 -19.35 11.74 -13.73
C LEU A 132 -19.55 12.74 -14.88
N ASP A 133 -20.55 12.56 -15.75
CA ASP A 133 -21.00 13.63 -16.68
C ASP A 133 -21.62 14.78 -15.89
N GLN A 134 -22.42 14.45 -14.87
CA GLN A 134 -23.12 15.42 -14.02
C GLN A 134 -22.19 16.00 -12.93
N HIS A 135 -21.20 15.21 -12.49
CA HIS A 135 -20.27 15.57 -11.42
C HIS A 135 -18.80 15.31 -11.81
N PRO A 136 -18.25 16.01 -12.82
CA PRO A 136 -16.87 15.81 -13.26
C PRO A 136 -15.85 16.20 -12.17
N ASP A 137 -16.25 17.02 -11.20
CA ASP A 137 -15.42 17.44 -10.07
C ASP A 137 -15.33 16.39 -8.94
N TRP A 138 -16.10 15.29 -9.02
CA TRP A 138 -16.02 14.13 -8.12
C TRP A 138 -14.89 13.15 -8.50
N VAL A 139 -14.19 13.40 -9.60
CA VAL A 139 -13.02 12.61 -10.00
C VAL A 139 -11.82 12.94 -9.12
N VAL A 140 -11.08 11.90 -8.74
CA VAL A 140 -9.80 12.03 -8.02
C VAL A 140 -8.76 12.76 -8.86
N ASP A 141 -8.26 13.89 -8.35
CA ASP A 141 -7.07 14.57 -8.86
C ASP A 141 -5.79 13.81 -8.42
N SER A 142 -5.08 13.21 -9.37
CA SER A 142 -3.81 12.49 -9.13
C SER A 142 -2.58 13.41 -9.04
N GLY A 143 -2.73 14.72 -9.32
CA GLY A 143 -1.63 15.67 -9.38
C GLY A 143 -0.72 15.51 -10.61
N GLY A 144 -1.15 14.73 -11.60
CA GLY A 144 -0.43 14.41 -12.83
C GLY A 144 -1.38 13.91 -13.92
N GLU A 145 -0.85 13.12 -14.87
CA GLU A 145 -1.69 12.50 -15.90
C GLU A 145 -2.63 11.46 -15.28
N GLN A 146 -3.91 11.50 -15.66
CA GLN A 146 -4.94 10.62 -15.13
C GLN A 146 -5.15 9.43 -16.05
N THR A 147 -4.67 8.26 -15.63
CA THR A 147 -4.75 7.00 -16.39
C THR A 147 -5.96 6.15 -16.04
N THR A 148 -6.57 6.38 -14.87
CA THR A 148 -7.76 5.67 -14.37
C THR A 148 -8.72 6.63 -13.67
N LEU A 149 -10.03 6.37 -13.80
CA LEU A 149 -11.06 7.14 -13.13
C LEU A 149 -11.43 6.52 -11.78
N TRP A 150 -11.45 7.37 -10.75
CA TRP A 150 -11.76 7.03 -9.37
C TRP A 150 -12.61 8.12 -8.75
N TYR A 151 -13.52 7.75 -7.85
CA TYR A 151 -14.32 8.66 -7.05
C TYR A 151 -13.52 9.26 -5.89
N ASP A 152 -13.62 10.57 -5.70
CA ASP A 152 -12.95 11.27 -4.62
C ASP A 152 -13.71 11.09 -3.29
N LEU A 153 -13.37 10.03 -2.57
CA LEU A 153 -13.91 9.73 -1.25
C LEU A 153 -13.54 10.78 -0.19
N GLY A 154 -12.70 11.77 -0.50
CA GLY A 154 -12.46 12.98 0.32
C GLY A 154 -13.67 13.92 0.35
N ARG A 155 -14.50 13.92 -0.70
CA ARG A 155 -15.69 14.77 -0.83
C ARG A 155 -16.90 14.23 -0.06
N PRO A 156 -17.56 15.03 0.79
CA PRO A 156 -18.79 14.63 1.47
C PRO A 156 -19.92 14.23 0.51
N GLU A 157 -20.04 14.88 -0.64
CA GLU A 157 -21.10 14.66 -1.62
C GLU A 157 -21.01 13.26 -2.25
N VAL A 158 -19.79 12.84 -2.62
CA VAL A 158 -19.48 11.50 -3.13
C VAL A 158 -19.86 10.44 -2.10
N ARG A 159 -19.44 10.62 -0.84
CA ARG A 159 -19.77 9.69 0.25
C ARG A 159 -21.27 9.63 0.51
N LYS A 160 -21.96 10.78 0.48
CA LYS A 160 -23.42 10.85 0.64
C LYS A 160 -24.13 10.09 -0.48
N PHE A 161 -23.79 10.36 -1.74
CA PHE A 161 -24.39 9.69 -2.91
C PHE A 161 -24.24 8.17 -2.83
N GLN A 162 -23.02 7.66 -2.61
CA GLN A 162 -22.80 6.22 -2.51
C GLN A 162 -23.50 5.61 -1.29
N GLY A 163 -23.46 6.28 -0.14
CA GLY A 163 -24.15 5.81 1.07
C GLY A 163 -25.67 5.81 0.92
N ASP A 164 -26.24 6.78 0.21
CA ASP A 164 -27.67 6.84 -0.10
C ASP A 164 -28.07 5.69 -1.03
N LEU A 165 -27.30 5.44 -2.09
CA LEU A 165 -27.55 4.34 -3.03
C LEU A 165 -27.48 2.95 -2.36
N MET A 166 -26.50 2.73 -1.48
CA MET A 166 -26.35 1.49 -0.71
C MET A 166 -27.53 1.26 0.25
N ILE A 167 -28.04 2.34 0.87
CA ILE A 167 -29.16 2.27 1.81
C ILE A 167 -30.51 2.20 1.06
N GLU A 168 -30.66 2.82 -0.11
CA GLU A 168 -31.80 2.62 -1.00
C GLU A 168 -31.96 1.12 -1.30
N ALA A 169 -30.91 0.48 -1.82
CA ALA A 169 -30.94 -0.95 -2.11
C ALA A 169 -31.30 -1.80 -0.89
N LEU A 170 -30.68 -1.54 0.28
CA LEU A 170 -30.94 -2.27 1.53
C LEU A 170 -32.37 -2.14 2.05
N THR A 171 -33.03 -1.01 1.81
CA THR A 171 -34.40 -0.73 2.28
C THR A 171 -35.47 -1.11 1.26
N ARG A 172 -35.15 -1.04 -0.03
CA ARG A 172 -36.05 -1.38 -1.15
C ARG A 172 -36.14 -2.88 -1.39
N TYR A 173 -35.04 -3.60 -1.20
CA TYR A 173 -34.95 -5.04 -1.41
C TYR A 173 -34.69 -5.76 -0.10
N ASP A 174 -35.27 -6.96 0.05
CA ASP A 174 -35.08 -7.77 1.25
C ASP A 174 -33.70 -8.45 1.25
N LEU A 175 -32.64 -7.68 1.43
CA LEU A 175 -31.24 -8.14 1.38
C LEU A 175 -30.74 -8.65 2.73
N ASP A 176 -29.88 -9.66 2.71
CA ASP A 176 -29.21 -10.19 3.91
C ASP A 176 -28.00 -9.33 4.32
N GLY A 177 -27.50 -8.52 3.40
CA GLY A 177 -26.43 -7.58 3.67
C GLY A 177 -26.05 -6.67 2.50
N ILE A 178 -25.08 -5.81 2.79
CA ILE A 178 -24.37 -4.95 1.85
C ILE A 178 -22.87 -5.19 1.98
N HIS A 179 -22.16 -5.09 0.86
CA HIS A 179 -20.75 -5.45 0.75
C HIS A 179 -19.98 -4.36 0.01
N PHE A 180 -18.99 -3.79 0.68
CA PHE A 180 -18.06 -2.83 0.09
C PHE A 180 -16.96 -3.56 -0.69
N ASP A 181 -16.58 -3.02 -1.84
CA ASP A 181 -15.31 -3.33 -2.50
C ASP A 181 -14.73 -2.08 -3.14
N PHE A 182 -13.43 -2.11 -3.45
CA PHE A 182 -12.65 -0.96 -3.90
C PHE A 182 -12.88 0.27 -2.99
N ILE A 183 -13.25 0.05 -1.72
CA ILE A 183 -13.44 1.06 -0.68
C ILE A 183 -12.05 1.55 -0.21
N ARG A 184 -11.40 2.30 -1.10
CA ARG A 184 -9.98 2.67 -1.10
C ARG A 184 -9.70 3.65 -2.26
N TYR A 185 -8.44 4.06 -2.40
CA TYR A 185 -7.93 4.71 -3.63
C TYR A 185 -7.08 3.72 -4.48
N ASP A 186 -6.60 4.17 -5.64
CA ASP A 186 -5.70 3.37 -6.50
C ASP A 186 -4.26 3.27 -5.94
N GLY A 187 -3.87 4.24 -5.10
CA GLY A 187 -2.52 4.30 -4.55
C GLY A 187 -2.26 5.54 -3.71
N PRO A 188 -1.00 5.75 -3.28
CA PRO A 188 -0.64 6.73 -2.25
C PRO A 188 -0.61 8.20 -2.73
N ALA A 189 -0.91 8.48 -4.00
CA ALA A 189 -0.77 9.80 -4.63
C ALA A 189 -2.06 10.25 -5.34
N MET A 190 -3.10 10.57 -4.55
CA MET A 190 -4.48 10.84 -5.01
C MET A 190 -5.16 12.02 -4.26
N CYS A 191 -6.22 12.62 -4.82
CA CYS A 191 -7.04 13.71 -4.24
C CYS A 191 -6.23 14.98 -3.90
N TYR A 192 -5.48 15.52 -4.87
CA TYR A 192 -4.81 16.82 -4.74
C TYR A 192 -5.70 18.05 -5.06
N CYS A 193 -7.00 17.82 -5.26
CA CYS A 193 -7.96 18.83 -5.70
C CYS A 193 -8.10 19.97 -4.69
N LYS A 194 -8.50 21.16 -5.17
CA LYS A 194 -8.65 22.37 -4.31
C LYS A 194 -9.54 22.15 -3.09
N HIS A 195 -10.57 21.31 -3.20
CA HIS A 195 -11.44 20.94 -2.08
C HIS A 195 -10.70 20.10 -1.03
N CYS A 196 -10.09 18.98 -1.42
CA CYS A 196 -9.29 18.13 -0.52
C CYS A 196 -8.21 18.94 0.21
N GLN A 197 -7.52 19.81 -0.52
CA GLN A 197 -6.46 20.68 0.01
C GLN A 197 -6.96 21.67 1.07
N ALA A 198 -8.13 22.29 0.82
CA ALA A 198 -8.71 23.30 1.71
C ALA A 198 -9.30 22.68 2.99
N GLU A 199 -10.01 21.54 2.90
CA GLU A 199 -10.49 20.82 4.10
C GLU A 199 -9.30 20.41 4.96
N PHE A 200 -8.30 19.77 4.35
CA PHE A 200 -7.12 19.29 5.03
C PHE A 200 -6.36 20.40 5.79
N ALA A 201 -6.13 21.53 5.12
CA ALA A 201 -5.47 22.68 5.71
C ALA A 201 -6.23 23.17 6.96
N ALA A 202 -7.55 23.33 6.86
CA ALA A 202 -8.41 23.74 7.96
C ALA A 202 -8.46 22.71 9.09
N ARG A 203 -8.57 21.41 8.76
CA ARG A 203 -8.76 20.31 9.71
C ARG A 203 -7.53 20.00 10.54
N TYR A 204 -6.34 20.15 9.98
CA TYR A 204 -5.07 19.85 10.66
C TYR A 204 -4.29 21.11 11.05
N GLY A 205 -4.86 22.31 10.85
CA GLY A 205 -4.24 23.59 11.22
C GLY A 205 -2.92 23.85 10.50
N CYS A 206 -2.82 23.43 9.23
CA CYS A 206 -1.58 23.47 8.44
C CYS A 206 -1.85 24.01 7.03
N GLN A 207 -0.80 24.18 6.21
CA GLN A 207 -0.97 24.59 4.82
C GLN A 207 -1.37 23.41 3.91
N PRO A 208 -1.88 23.66 2.70
CA PRO A 208 -2.04 22.63 1.66
C PRO A 208 -0.77 21.78 1.44
N ILE A 209 -0.95 20.54 0.97
CA ILE A 209 0.19 19.72 0.54
C ILE A 209 0.68 20.24 -0.81
N GLU A 210 1.96 20.61 -0.84
CA GLU A 210 2.62 21.13 -2.04
C GLU A 210 3.69 20.15 -2.51
N PRO A 211 3.89 19.98 -3.84
CA PRO A 211 5.05 19.26 -4.33
C PRO A 211 6.31 20.05 -3.97
N LEU A 212 7.31 19.38 -3.39
CA LEU A 212 8.62 19.96 -3.07
C LEU A 212 9.38 20.28 -4.36
N ARG A 213 9.06 21.42 -4.99
CA ARG A 213 9.70 21.93 -6.20
C ARG A 213 10.70 23.01 -5.82
N ALA A 214 11.99 22.71 -5.97
CA ALA A 214 13.07 23.66 -5.69
C ALA A 214 13.87 23.98 -6.95
N THR A 215 14.04 25.27 -7.23
CA THR A 215 14.91 25.82 -8.29
C THR A 215 16.15 26.51 -7.72
N SER A 216 16.17 26.78 -6.42
CA SER A 216 17.20 27.50 -5.68
C SER A 216 17.33 26.94 -4.26
N PHE A 217 18.26 27.47 -3.47
CA PHE A 217 18.36 27.22 -2.04
C PHE A 217 17.61 28.30 -1.22
N PRO A 218 17.09 27.97 -0.02
CA PRO A 218 17.09 26.65 0.60
C PRO A 218 16.13 25.68 -0.11
N PHE A 219 16.36 24.37 0.06
CA PHE A 219 15.43 23.33 -0.41
C PHE A 219 15.28 22.22 0.63
N ALA A 220 14.12 21.54 0.64
CA ALA A 220 13.89 20.31 1.39
C ALA A 220 13.81 19.11 0.44
N TRP A 221 14.51 18.02 0.75
CA TRP A 221 14.44 16.77 -0.01
C TRP A 221 14.69 15.55 0.87
N ALA A 222 14.33 14.36 0.39
CA ALA A 222 14.73 13.11 1.02
C ALA A 222 16.23 12.89 0.74
N ILE A 223 17.07 13.24 1.71
CA ILE A 223 18.53 13.19 1.58
C ILE A 223 19.03 11.90 2.21
N ALA A 224 19.99 11.28 1.53
CA ALA A 224 20.82 10.22 2.09
C ALA A 224 22.30 10.56 1.88
N GLY A 225 23.15 10.27 2.86
CA GLY A 225 24.57 10.57 2.81
C GLY A 225 25.34 10.33 4.12
N ASN A 226 26.66 10.36 4.01
CA ASN A 226 27.67 10.09 5.04
C ASN A 226 28.52 11.34 5.31
N PRO A 227 28.01 12.37 6.02
CA PRO A 227 28.63 13.68 5.99
C PRO A 227 29.94 13.72 6.79
N VAL A 228 30.96 14.37 6.25
CA VAL A 228 32.14 14.81 7.03
C VAL A 228 31.84 16.12 7.77
N ALA A 229 32.58 16.44 8.82
CA ALA A 229 32.28 17.54 9.72
C ALA A 229 33.54 18.17 10.31
N LYS A 230 33.34 19.15 11.21
CA LYS A 230 34.41 19.92 11.88
C LYS A 230 35.29 20.63 10.85
N PRO A 231 34.77 21.67 10.16
CA PRO A 231 35.57 22.46 9.22
C PRO A 231 36.81 23.06 9.90
N THR A 232 37.91 23.14 9.15
CA THR A 232 39.20 23.71 9.56
C THR A 232 39.59 24.87 8.65
N THR A 233 39.71 24.59 7.35
CA THR A 233 39.97 25.60 6.30
C THR A 233 38.83 25.73 5.30
N ALA A 234 37.88 24.78 5.30
CA ALA A 234 36.74 24.81 4.40
C ALA A 234 35.74 25.92 4.77
N GLN A 235 35.36 26.73 3.79
CA GLN A 235 34.23 27.64 3.88
C GLN A 235 32.93 26.86 3.63
N VAL A 236 32.05 26.82 4.63
CA VAL A 236 30.72 26.22 4.49
C VAL A 236 29.82 27.18 3.69
N LEU A 237 29.28 26.71 2.57
CA LEU A 237 28.38 27.47 1.70
C LEU A 237 26.90 27.20 2.06
N ALA A 238 26.60 25.95 2.43
CA ALA A 238 25.30 25.52 2.93
C ALA A 238 25.46 24.44 4.01
N GLN A 239 24.49 24.33 4.91
CA GLN A 239 24.41 23.39 6.02
C GLN A 239 23.06 22.65 6.02
N PHE A 240 22.98 21.54 6.75
CA PHE A 240 21.72 20.85 7.05
C PHE A 240 20.97 21.56 8.21
N SER A 241 19.79 21.10 8.59
CA SER A 241 19.00 21.73 9.68
C SER A 241 19.71 21.67 11.04
N ASP A 242 20.57 20.68 11.26
CA ASP A 242 21.37 20.50 12.50
C ASP A 242 22.67 21.33 12.53
N GLY A 243 22.96 22.10 11.47
CA GLY A 243 24.21 22.86 11.31
C GLY A 243 25.39 22.04 10.77
N THR A 244 25.23 20.74 10.48
CA THR A 244 26.26 19.95 9.79
C THR A 244 26.52 20.53 8.38
N PRO A 245 27.77 20.70 7.94
CA PRO A 245 28.06 21.21 6.59
C PRO A 245 27.43 20.32 5.52
N ALA A 246 26.67 20.93 4.60
CA ALA A 246 26.05 20.24 3.47
C ALA A 246 26.83 20.53 2.18
N ILE A 247 27.15 21.79 1.91
CA ILE A 247 28.03 22.21 0.80
C ILE A 247 29.17 23.02 1.38
N ALA A 248 30.40 22.70 1.02
CA ALA A 248 31.58 23.47 1.41
C ALA A 248 32.57 23.59 0.26
N ILE A 249 33.37 24.66 0.28
CA ILE A 249 34.51 24.87 -0.61
C ILE A 249 35.80 25.00 0.20
N ASN A 250 36.90 24.42 -0.30
CA ASN A 250 38.23 24.58 0.28
C ASN A 250 39.22 24.99 -0.82
N ALA A 251 40.17 25.86 -0.49
CA ALA A 251 41.27 26.22 -1.36
C ALA A 251 42.56 25.63 -0.80
N LEU A 252 43.36 24.95 -1.64
CA LEU A 252 44.59 24.30 -1.20
C LEU A 252 45.68 24.46 -2.25
N GLY A 253 46.73 25.22 -1.91
CA GLY A 253 47.73 25.64 -2.90
C GLY A 253 47.09 26.48 -3.99
N LYS A 254 47.20 26.04 -5.25
CA LYS A 254 46.57 26.70 -6.40
C LYS A 254 45.19 26.13 -6.77
N GLY A 255 44.81 24.98 -6.23
CA GLY A 255 43.58 24.26 -6.60
C GLY A 255 42.39 24.55 -5.68
N ARG A 256 41.25 23.97 -6.05
CA ARG A 256 39.95 24.17 -5.41
C ARG A 256 39.22 22.85 -5.24
N VAL A 257 38.53 22.72 -4.11
CA VAL A 257 37.75 21.54 -3.74
C VAL A 257 36.33 21.97 -3.39
N LEU A 258 35.33 21.37 -4.03
CA LEU A 258 33.93 21.50 -3.66
C LEU A 258 33.45 20.18 -3.07
N LEU A 259 32.79 20.23 -1.92
CA LEU A 259 32.16 19.09 -1.28
C LEU A 259 30.65 19.27 -1.31
N PHE A 260 29.94 18.28 -1.88
CA PHE A 260 28.55 17.97 -1.57
C PHE A 260 28.53 16.81 -0.57
N ASN A 261 28.06 17.06 0.63
CA ASN A 261 28.19 16.14 1.77
C ASN A 261 27.04 15.13 1.88
N TRP A 262 26.48 14.75 0.72
CA TRP A 262 25.43 13.75 0.53
C TRP A 262 25.45 13.25 -0.92
N HIS A 263 24.60 12.28 -1.28
CA HIS A 263 24.46 11.75 -2.65
C HIS A 263 23.82 12.74 -3.66
N ALA A 264 24.35 13.95 -3.79
CA ALA A 264 23.68 15.09 -4.42
C ALA A 264 23.31 14.91 -5.90
N VAL A 265 24.07 14.11 -6.65
CA VAL A 265 23.83 13.87 -8.08
C VAL A 265 22.76 12.81 -8.36
N ARG A 266 22.42 11.93 -7.40
CA ARG A 266 21.45 10.84 -7.63
C ARG A 266 20.03 11.32 -7.94
N SER A 267 19.63 12.46 -7.37
CA SER A 267 18.32 13.08 -7.63
C SER A 267 18.39 14.22 -8.65
N ALA A 268 19.58 14.57 -9.16
CA ALA A 268 19.82 15.64 -10.13
C ALA A 268 19.01 16.94 -9.86
N LEU A 269 18.89 17.35 -8.59
CA LEU A 269 18.01 18.44 -8.19
C LEU A 269 18.42 19.76 -8.86
N PRO A 270 17.48 20.58 -9.37
CA PRO A 270 17.80 21.83 -10.05
C PRO A 270 18.81 22.75 -9.33
N PRO A 271 18.73 23.00 -8.00
CA PRO A 271 19.76 23.79 -7.29
C PRO A 271 21.15 23.14 -7.28
N VAL A 272 21.25 21.80 -7.25
CA VAL A 272 22.53 21.08 -7.34
C VAL A 272 23.10 21.16 -8.75
N VAL A 273 22.26 20.92 -9.76
CA VAL A 273 22.61 21.03 -11.18
C VAL A 273 23.11 22.44 -11.52
N GLU A 274 22.41 23.48 -11.05
CA GLU A 274 22.83 24.87 -11.24
C GLU A 274 24.14 25.20 -10.49
N THR A 275 24.33 24.67 -9.28
CA THR A 275 25.61 24.80 -8.57
C THR A 275 26.75 24.19 -9.39
N LEU A 276 26.58 22.99 -9.94
CA LEU A 276 27.58 22.33 -10.79
C LEU A 276 27.84 23.10 -12.09
N ARG A 277 26.82 23.68 -12.74
CA ARG A 277 27.00 24.57 -13.91
C ARG A 277 27.82 25.81 -13.57
N ARG A 278 27.60 26.41 -12.40
CA ARG A 278 28.38 27.56 -11.91
C ARG A 278 29.83 27.18 -11.63
N VAL A 279 30.07 26.01 -11.03
CA VAL A 279 31.41 25.46 -10.78
C VAL A 279 32.17 25.26 -12.08
N LEU A 280 31.61 24.53 -13.05
CA LEU A 280 32.23 24.28 -14.35
C LEU A 280 32.62 25.60 -15.06
N ARG A 281 31.71 26.59 -15.03
CA ARG A 281 31.93 27.91 -15.65
C ARG A 281 32.95 28.76 -14.91
N GLN A 282 32.79 28.97 -13.60
CA GLN A 282 33.63 29.87 -12.79
C GLN A 282 35.04 29.33 -12.53
N TRP A 283 35.23 28.01 -12.65
CA TRP A 283 36.54 27.38 -12.55
C TRP A 283 37.18 27.11 -13.93
N ASN A 284 36.52 27.52 -15.02
CA ASN A 284 36.97 27.31 -16.41
C ASN A 284 37.31 25.85 -16.74
N VAL A 285 36.47 24.91 -16.28
CA VAL A 285 36.68 23.47 -16.50
C VAL A 285 36.49 23.13 -17.99
N PRO A 286 37.51 22.57 -18.68
CA PRO A 286 37.32 22.08 -20.04
C PRO A 286 36.32 20.92 -20.03
N THR A 287 35.29 20.98 -20.87
CA THR A 287 34.19 20.00 -20.84
C THR A 287 34.65 18.59 -21.23
N ASP A 288 35.80 18.45 -21.87
CA ASP A 288 36.45 17.18 -22.22
C ASP A 288 37.49 16.70 -21.19
N GLN A 289 37.72 17.45 -20.10
CA GLN A 289 38.68 17.11 -19.04
C GLN A 289 37.99 16.91 -17.68
N VAL A 290 36.86 16.19 -17.70
CA VAL A 290 36.15 15.76 -16.48
C VAL A 290 36.36 14.27 -16.27
N VAL A 291 36.96 13.90 -15.14
CA VAL A 291 37.30 12.51 -14.79
C VAL A 291 36.64 12.14 -13.48
N VAL A 292 35.84 11.08 -13.48
CA VAL A 292 35.27 10.46 -12.28
C VAL A 292 36.18 9.31 -11.85
N MET A 293 36.75 9.37 -10.65
CA MET A 293 37.73 8.39 -10.19
C MET A 293 37.07 7.23 -9.47
N ASP A 294 37.46 6.01 -9.83
CA ASP A 294 36.91 4.75 -9.34
C ASP A 294 38.01 3.93 -8.64
N THR A 295 38.25 4.21 -7.37
CA THR A 295 39.36 3.57 -6.62
C THR A 295 39.07 2.09 -6.39
N ALA A 296 40.08 1.23 -6.55
CA ALA A 296 39.93 -0.22 -6.42
C ALA A 296 39.37 -0.66 -5.05
N PRO A 297 39.86 -0.14 -3.90
CA PRO A 297 39.34 -0.52 -2.58
C PRO A 297 37.91 -0.06 -2.31
N ASN A 298 37.46 1.02 -2.97
CA ASN A 298 36.09 1.48 -2.85
C ASN A 298 35.15 0.66 -3.74
N ARG A 299 35.56 0.40 -4.99
CA ARG A 299 34.83 -0.47 -5.93
C ARG A 299 34.63 -1.88 -5.38
N GLU A 300 35.66 -2.47 -4.77
CA GLU A 300 35.59 -3.82 -4.19
C GLU A 300 34.53 -3.91 -3.08
N ARG A 301 34.40 -2.88 -2.24
CA ARG A 301 33.51 -2.88 -1.07
C ARG A 301 32.11 -2.33 -1.32
N TYR A 302 31.96 -1.33 -2.19
CA TYR A 302 30.71 -0.59 -2.39
C TYR A 302 30.20 -0.62 -3.84
N GLY A 303 30.94 -1.26 -4.76
CA GLY A 303 30.61 -1.31 -6.18
C GLY A 303 30.83 0.01 -6.91
N VAL A 304 30.34 0.08 -8.15
CA VAL A 304 30.57 1.19 -9.10
C VAL A 304 29.35 2.10 -9.29
N LYS A 305 28.33 1.99 -8.42
CA LYS A 305 27.05 2.69 -8.62
C LYS A 305 27.22 4.21 -8.58
N GLY A 306 27.80 4.75 -7.51
CA GLY A 306 28.06 6.19 -7.37
C GLY A 306 28.91 6.77 -8.49
N THR A 307 30.00 6.08 -8.84
CA THR A 307 30.87 6.42 -9.97
C THR A 307 30.10 6.55 -11.29
N LYS A 308 29.21 5.59 -11.60
CA LYS A 308 28.39 5.61 -12.82
C LYS A 308 27.33 6.72 -12.78
N GLU A 309 26.63 6.89 -11.66
CA GLU A 309 25.63 7.94 -11.47
C GLU A 309 26.24 9.35 -11.61
N ALA A 310 27.44 9.57 -11.06
CA ALA A 310 28.16 10.83 -11.20
C ALA A 310 28.66 11.07 -12.63
N ALA A 311 29.24 10.07 -13.29
CA ALA A 311 29.69 10.20 -14.68
C ALA A 311 28.53 10.55 -15.61
N GLU A 312 27.34 9.97 -15.38
CA GLU A 312 26.13 10.29 -16.13
C GLU A 312 25.62 11.70 -15.83
N ALA A 313 25.57 12.12 -14.55
CA ALA A 313 25.17 13.47 -14.18
C ALA A 313 26.07 14.56 -14.82
N PHE A 314 27.39 14.32 -14.91
CA PHE A 314 28.30 15.25 -15.60
C PHE A 314 28.15 15.21 -17.13
N ARG A 315 27.73 14.10 -17.74
CA ARG A 315 27.37 14.07 -19.17
C ARG A 315 26.11 14.87 -19.47
N GLN A 316 25.11 14.80 -18.60
CA GLN A 316 23.89 15.61 -18.69
C GLN A 316 24.16 17.12 -18.47
N LEU A 317 25.29 17.48 -17.87
CA LEU A 317 25.81 18.85 -17.80
C LEU A 317 26.60 19.28 -19.06
N GLY A 318 26.77 18.41 -20.05
CA GLY A 318 27.50 18.68 -21.29
C GLY A 318 28.99 18.31 -21.27
N CYS A 319 29.48 17.59 -20.26
CA CYS A 319 30.87 17.15 -20.17
C CYS A 319 31.08 15.76 -20.79
N LYS A 320 32.24 15.52 -21.40
CA LYS A 320 32.68 14.17 -21.83
C LYS A 320 33.24 13.39 -20.63
N ALA A 321 32.44 13.20 -19.59
CA ALA A 321 32.90 12.61 -18.35
C ALA A 321 33.35 11.15 -18.53
N ALA A 322 34.65 10.91 -18.28
CA ALA A 322 35.29 9.61 -18.33
C ALA A 322 35.45 9.01 -16.92
N ILE A 323 35.35 7.69 -16.80
CA ILE A 323 35.68 6.97 -15.55
C ILE A 323 37.13 6.50 -15.65
N ALA A 324 37.93 6.70 -14.60
CA ALA A 324 39.33 6.29 -14.55
C ALA A 324 39.70 5.70 -13.17
N ALA A 325 40.70 4.82 -13.15
CA ALA A 325 41.29 4.31 -11.92
C ALA A 325 42.31 5.33 -11.32
N GLU A 326 42.76 5.06 -10.10
CA GLU A 326 43.63 5.94 -9.32
C GLU A 326 45.03 6.16 -9.91
N ASP A 327 45.53 5.23 -10.74
CA ASP A 327 46.81 5.32 -11.46
C ASP A 327 46.86 6.48 -12.48
N ARG A 328 45.70 6.89 -12.98
CA ARG A 328 45.55 8.02 -13.92
C ARG A 328 45.68 9.39 -13.24
N LEU A 329 45.63 9.47 -11.91
CA LEU A 329 45.63 10.74 -11.17
C LEU A 329 46.86 11.61 -11.46
N ALA A 330 48.05 11.00 -11.49
CA ALA A 330 49.31 11.70 -11.80
C ALA A 330 49.43 12.15 -13.27
N GLN A 331 48.51 11.70 -14.14
CA GLN A 331 48.51 11.96 -15.58
C GLN A 331 47.44 12.97 -16.00
N LEU A 332 46.68 13.52 -15.03
CA LEU A 332 45.64 14.52 -15.31
C LEU A 332 46.27 15.86 -15.74
N PRO A 333 45.81 16.48 -16.83
CA PRO A 333 46.32 17.77 -17.27
C PRO A 333 45.95 18.90 -16.28
N PRO A 334 46.73 19.98 -16.20
CA PRO A 334 46.39 21.16 -15.40
C PRO A 334 45.01 21.72 -15.80
N GLY A 335 44.15 21.97 -14.81
CA GLY A 335 42.78 22.46 -15.03
C GLY A 335 41.73 21.35 -15.24
N ALA A 336 42.12 20.08 -15.30
CA ALA A 336 41.16 18.97 -15.26
C ALA A 336 40.34 18.97 -13.97
N LEU A 337 39.06 18.61 -14.09
CA LEU A 337 38.17 18.38 -12.96
C LEU A 337 38.14 16.90 -12.61
N LEU A 338 38.59 16.58 -11.40
CA LEU A 338 38.45 15.28 -10.78
C LEU A 338 37.15 15.22 -9.96
N VAL A 339 36.43 14.11 -10.05
CA VAL A 339 35.20 13.85 -9.30
C VAL A 339 35.36 12.58 -8.46
N LEU A 340 35.16 12.70 -7.15
CA LEU A 340 35.04 11.59 -6.21
C LEU A 340 33.57 11.46 -5.81
N ALA A 341 32.89 10.40 -6.24
CA ALA A 341 31.48 10.18 -5.92
C ALA A 341 31.27 8.85 -5.19
N ASP A 342 30.73 8.91 -3.97
CA ASP A 342 30.58 7.77 -3.06
C ASP A 342 31.92 7.03 -2.79
N VAL A 343 33.04 7.76 -2.81
CA VAL A 343 34.39 7.21 -2.58
C VAL A 343 34.75 7.35 -1.10
N TYR A 344 34.35 6.38 -0.30
CA TYR A 344 34.57 6.37 1.15
C TYR A 344 35.98 5.94 1.54
N LEU A 345 36.56 5.01 0.77
CA LEU A 345 37.88 4.42 1.00
C LEU A 345 38.89 4.95 -0.01
N ILE A 346 39.85 5.73 0.50
CA ILE A 346 40.98 6.28 -0.23
C ILE A 346 42.26 5.83 0.50
N PRO A 347 43.15 5.04 -0.14
CA PRO A 347 44.47 4.69 0.41
C PRO A 347 45.36 5.90 0.66
N ASP A 348 46.32 5.78 1.57
CA ASP A 348 47.18 6.89 1.98
C ASP A 348 48.01 7.48 0.82
N GLU A 349 48.51 6.65 -0.09
CA GLU A 349 49.26 7.09 -1.29
C GLU A 349 48.36 7.86 -2.28
N VAL A 350 47.11 7.41 -2.46
CA VAL A 350 46.11 8.09 -3.29
C VAL A 350 45.69 9.41 -2.62
N ALA A 351 45.56 9.44 -1.29
CA ALA A 351 45.26 10.65 -0.53
C ALA A 351 46.39 11.70 -0.61
N GLN A 352 47.66 11.27 -0.57
CA GLN A 352 48.82 12.13 -0.79
C GLN A 352 48.87 12.65 -2.23
N SER A 353 48.62 11.78 -3.21
CA SER A 353 48.56 12.16 -4.64
C SER A 353 47.43 13.14 -4.92
N LEU A 354 46.26 12.98 -4.28
CA LEU A 354 45.13 13.92 -4.34
C LEU A 354 45.52 15.29 -3.77
N GLU A 355 46.21 15.32 -2.63
CA GLU A 355 46.71 16.58 -2.06
C GLU A 355 47.71 17.27 -3.00
N GLN A 356 48.65 16.53 -3.61
CA GLN A 356 49.60 17.08 -4.57
C GLN A 356 48.89 17.64 -5.82
N PHE A 357 47.94 16.88 -6.38
CA PHE A 357 47.12 17.30 -7.53
C PHE A 357 46.39 18.63 -7.25
N VAL A 358 45.66 18.72 -6.13
CA VAL A 358 44.96 19.97 -5.76
C VAL A 358 45.97 21.09 -5.52
N ARG A 359 47.06 20.86 -4.77
CA ARG A 359 48.08 21.90 -4.53
C ARG A 359 48.68 22.48 -5.81
N ALA A 360 48.87 21.65 -6.84
CA ALA A 360 49.40 22.04 -8.14
C ALA A 360 48.44 22.92 -8.97
N GLY A 361 47.15 22.95 -8.65
CA GLY A 361 46.11 23.65 -9.42
C GLY A 361 44.93 22.77 -9.84
N GLY A 362 44.91 21.50 -9.43
CA GLY A 362 43.83 20.57 -9.72
C GLY A 362 42.49 21.02 -9.14
N LEU A 363 41.41 20.73 -9.87
CA LEU A 363 40.04 21.00 -9.46
C LEU A 363 39.39 19.70 -9.00
N LEU A 364 38.70 19.73 -7.85
CA LEU A 364 38.10 18.55 -7.25
C LEU A 364 36.65 18.81 -6.84
N VAL A 365 35.75 17.91 -7.24
CA VAL A 365 34.38 17.80 -6.70
C VAL A 365 34.28 16.48 -5.94
N VAL A 366 33.78 16.54 -4.70
CA VAL A 366 33.53 15.39 -3.85
C VAL A 366 32.03 15.32 -3.57
N ILE A 367 31.42 14.16 -3.81
CA ILE A 367 30.00 13.87 -3.62
C ILE A 367 29.89 12.67 -2.69
N ASP A 368 29.24 12.89 -1.54
CA ASP A 368 29.25 12.03 -0.36
C ASP A 368 30.68 11.75 0.14
N GLY A 369 31.13 12.54 1.12
CA GLY A 369 32.54 12.66 1.48
C GLY A 369 33.21 11.34 1.91
N PRO A 370 34.55 11.26 1.86
CA PRO A 370 35.34 10.06 2.19
C PRO A 370 35.32 9.73 3.69
N VAL A 371 34.15 9.37 4.22
CA VAL A 371 33.85 9.23 5.65
C VAL A 371 34.72 8.21 6.37
N ARG A 372 35.24 7.20 5.65
CA ARG A 372 36.14 6.18 6.19
C ARG A 372 37.61 6.60 6.15
N SER A 373 38.00 7.50 5.23
CA SER A 373 39.36 8.02 5.10
C SER A 373 39.56 9.43 5.69
N ILE A 374 38.56 10.05 6.33
CA ILE A 374 38.70 11.37 6.98
C ILE A 374 39.71 11.39 8.15
N GLY A 375 40.17 10.22 8.62
CA GLY A 375 41.30 10.10 9.55
C GLY A 375 42.66 10.41 8.91
N ASN A 376 42.79 10.29 7.59
CA ASN A 376 44.02 10.58 6.85
C ASN A 376 44.26 12.09 6.78
N ALA A 377 45.46 12.54 7.17
CA ALA A 377 45.80 13.96 7.28
C ALA A 377 45.79 14.70 5.92
N SER A 378 46.07 14.02 4.81
CA SER A 378 45.99 14.60 3.46
C SER A 378 44.55 14.82 3.04
N ILE A 379 43.64 13.86 3.32
CA ILE A 379 42.19 14.04 3.12
C ILE A 379 41.66 15.22 3.95
N GLN A 380 42.12 15.36 5.19
CA GLN A 380 41.72 16.51 6.04
C GLN A 380 42.16 17.86 5.46
N ARG A 381 43.37 17.94 4.89
CA ARG A 381 43.87 19.15 4.22
C ARG A 381 43.16 19.43 2.89
N VAL A 382 42.86 18.40 2.10
CA VAL A 382 42.12 18.48 0.82
C VAL A 382 40.71 18.99 1.06
N LEU A 383 39.96 18.39 1.99
CA LEU A 383 38.58 18.79 2.26
C LEU A 383 38.46 20.01 3.15
N GLY A 384 39.49 20.35 3.93
CA GLY A 384 39.42 21.39 4.97
C GLY A 384 38.49 21.01 6.13
N MET A 385 38.43 19.72 6.48
CA MET A 385 37.55 19.15 7.52
C MET A 385 38.26 18.02 8.29
N ARG A 386 37.88 17.75 9.56
CA ARG A 386 38.59 16.80 10.44
C ARG A 386 37.72 15.85 11.26
N GLY A 387 36.52 15.52 10.79
CA GLY A 387 35.64 14.58 11.48
C GLY A 387 34.46 14.11 10.64
N THR A 388 33.55 13.38 11.28
CA THR A 388 32.30 12.88 10.69
C THR A 388 31.09 13.47 11.41
N ALA A 389 29.94 13.47 10.73
CA ALA A 389 28.62 13.64 11.32
C ALA A 389 27.89 12.29 11.39
N LYS A 390 26.61 12.32 11.78
CA LYS A 390 25.72 11.14 11.70
C LYS A 390 25.33 10.89 10.24
N TYR A 391 25.12 9.62 9.89
CA TYR A 391 24.49 9.25 8.62
C TYR A 391 23.09 9.85 8.52
N ILE A 392 22.75 10.40 7.35
CA ILE A 392 21.48 11.03 7.03
C ILE A 392 20.69 10.08 6.12
N ASN A 393 19.39 9.90 6.38
CA ASN A 393 18.45 9.18 5.50
C ASN A 393 17.00 9.58 5.81
N HIS A 394 16.70 10.87 5.68
CA HIS A 394 15.42 11.46 6.07
C HIS A 394 15.12 12.71 5.24
N LEU A 395 13.94 13.30 5.44
CA LEU A 395 13.60 14.59 4.83
C LEU A 395 14.40 15.70 5.53
N GLU A 396 15.26 16.38 4.80
CA GLU A 396 16.25 17.31 5.33
C GLU A 396 16.29 18.60 4.51
N VAL A 397 16.64 19.73 5.14
CA VAL A 397 16.77 21.04 4.50
C VAL A 397 18.23 21.35 4.24
N VAL A 398 18.57 21.75 3.01
CA VAL A 398 19.88 22.33 2.70
C VAL A 398 19.74 23.85 2.68
N GLN A 399 20.25 24.51 3.71
CA GLN A 399 20.13 25.95 3.94
C GLN A 399 21.46 26.69 3.71
N PRO A 400 21.51 27.81 2.97
CA PRO A 400 22.75 28.55 2.75
C PRO A 400 23.22 29.35 3.98
N VAL A 401 24.53 29.42 4.24
CA VAL A 401 25.08 30.03 5.48
C VAL A 401 25.43 31.53 5.34
N GLY A 402 25.81 31.99 4.15
CA GLY A 402 26.19 33.38 3.86
C GLY A 402 26.55 33.54 2.38
N ALA A 403 26.42 34.73 1.79
CA ALA A 403 26.41 34.94 0.32
C ALA A 403 27.47 34.14 -0.47
N SER A 404 27.08 33.58 -1.62
CA SER A 404 27.95 32.73 -2.44
C SER A 404 27.52 32.76 -3.91
N ASP A 405 28.45 33.03 -4.82
CA ASP A 405 28.20 33.06 -6.26
C ASP A 405 27.92 31.67 -6.86
N LEU A 406 28.22 30.59 -6.13
CA LEU A 406 27.97 29.21 -6.55
C LEU A 406 26.55 28.74 -6.24
N LEU A 407 25.88 29.30 -5.21
CA LEU A 407 24.55 28.84 -4.80
C LEU A 407 23.48 29.85 -5.23
N ALA A 408 22.61 29.46 -6.17
CA ALA A 408 21.41 30.24 -6.49
C ALA A 408 20.47 30.27 -5.28
N ARG A 409 20.03 31.47 -4.85
CA ARG A 409 19.19 31.65 -3.65
C ARG A 409 17.81 32.21 -3.97
N SER A 410 16.88 31.95 -3.08
CA SER A 410 15.66 32.73 -2.90
C SER A 410 15.50 33.10 -1.42
N ASP A 411 14.63 34.07 -1.14
CA ASP A 411 14.26 34.47 0.23
C ASP A 411 13.27 33.50 0.90
N THR A 412 13.01 32.35 0.27
CA THR A 412 12.10 31.31 0.75
C THR A 412 12.57 30.76 2.08
N ARG A 413 11.69 30.74 3.09
CA ARG A 413 11.91 30.01 4.34
C ARG A 413 11.26 28.64 4.27
N ILE A 414 11.96 27.62 4.76
CA ILE A 414 11.48 26.25 4.78
C ILE A 414 11.28 25.82 6.22
N ASP A 415 10.03 25.56 6.56
CA ASP A 415 9.63 24.98 7.84
C ASP A 415 9.52 23.45 7.68
N LEU A 416 10.54 22.73 8.15
CA LEU A 416 10.61 21.29 8.06
C LEU A 416 9.56 20.60 8.96
N GLU A 417 9.19 21.22 10.08
CA GLU A 417 8.16 20.70 10.99
C GLU A 417 6.79 20.75 10.32
N GLN A 418 6.43 21.88 9.70
CA GLN A 418 5.20 22.02 8.92
C GLN A 418 5.18 21.13 7.67
N ILE A 419 6.32 20.87 7.03
CA ILE A 419 6.35 19.89 5.92
C ILE A 419 6.13 18.47 6.45
N ASN A 420 6.76 18.08 7.57
CA ASN A 420 6.57 16.76 8.17
C ASN A 420 5.14 16.55 8.69
N LEU A 421 4.55 17.56 9.35
CA LEU A 421 3.15 17.58 9.76
C LEU A 421 2.23 17.35 8.55
N ARG A 422 2.39 18.15 7.48
CA ARG A 422 1.59 18.00 6.26
C ARG A 422 1.72 16.58 5.66
N ARG A 423 2.95 16.08 5.53
CA ARG A 423 3.24 14.74 4.95
C ARG A 423 2.69 13.58 5.78
N SER A 424 2.66 13.70 7.11
CA SER A 424 2.10 12.68 8.01
C SER A 424 0.57 12.70 8.05
N LYS A 425 -0.04 13.90 8.06
CA LYS A 425 -1.50 14.04 8.15
C LYS A 425 -2.24 13.82 6.83
N TRP A 426 -1.60 14.02 5.69
CA TRP A 426 -2.24 13.83 4.39
C TRP A 426 -2.69 12.38 4.08
N PRO A 427 -1.92 11.33 4.43
CA PRO A 427 -2.42 9.95 4.48
C PRO A 427 -3.62 9.73 5.42
N GLU A 428 -3.58 10.31 6.63
CA GLU A 428 -4.68 10.21 7.60
C GLU A 428 -5.97 10.83 7.06
N TYR A 429 -5.86 11.99 6.39
CA TYR A 429 -6.99 12.68 5.75
C TYR A 429 -7.70 11.77 4.74
N ARG A 430 -6.97 11.24 3.75
CA ARG A 430 -7.51 10.37 2.70
C ARG A 430 -8.15 9.11 3.28
N LYS A 431 -7.47 8.44 4.23
CA LYS A 431 -7.98 7.29 5.00
C LYS A 431 -9.28 7.61 5.73
N SER A 432 -9.39 8.83 6.27
CA SER A 432 -10.59 9.26 6.99
C SER A 432 -11.82 9.38 6.08
N GLY A 433 -11.65 9.80 4.82
CA GLY A 433 -12.74 9.82 3.83
C GLY A 433 -13.30 8.41 3.58
N VAL A 434 -12.42 7.46 3.28
CA VAL A 434 -12.79 6.04 3.10
C VAL A 434 -13.53 5.49 4.34
N THR A 435 -12.96 5.71 5.53
CA THR A 435 -13.53 5.23 6.80
C THR A 435 -14.86 5.91 7.16
N GLN A 436 -15.07 7.17 6.80
CA GLN A 436 -16.33 7.87 7.03
C GLN A 436 -17.49 7.27 6.23
N LEU A 437 -17.26 6.85 4.99
CA LEU A 437 -18.29 6.18 4.18
C LEU A 437 -18.70 4.84 4.81
N VAL A 438 -17.72 4.01 5.20
CA VAL A 438 -17.95 2.74 5.90
C VAL A 438 -18.76 2.96 7.18
N ARG A 439 -18.37 3.95 8.01
CA ARG A 439 -19.06 4.29 9.26
C ARG A 439 -20.49 4.78 9.06
N ASP A 440 -20.73 5.67 8.09
CA ASP A 440 -22.08 6.21 7.85
C ASP A 440 -23.05 5.11 7.41
N VAL A 441 -22.63 4.33 6.41
CA VAL A 441 -23.42 3.22 5.87
C VAL A 441 -23.65 2.15 6.93
N TYR A 442 -22.65 1.78 7.74
CA TYR A 442 -22.84 0.81 8.82
C TYR A 442 -23.92 1.28 9.80
N ARG A 443 -23.79 2.52 10.30
CA ARG A 443 -24.78 3.13 11.20
C ARG A 443 -26.18 3.12 10.59
N ARG A 444 -26.33 3.57 9.35
CA ARG A 444 -27.63 3.65 8.65
C ARG A 444 -28.23 2.28 8.37
N ALA A 445 -27.40 1.32 7.96
CA ALA A 445 -27.82 -0.06 7.70
C ALA A 445 -28.32 -0.73 8.98
N LYS A 446 -27.59 -0.60 10.09
CA LYS A 446 -28.04 -1.12 11.39
C LYS A 446 -29.28 -0.42 11.94
N GLN A 447 -29.48 0.87 11.62
CA GLN A 447 -30.71 1.60 11.97
C GLN A 447 -31.92 1.13 11.13
N ALA A 448 -31.74 0.89 9.83
CA ALA A 448 -32.83 0.48 8.94
C ALA A 448 -33.17 -1.01 9.02
N LYS A 449 -32.15 -1.88 9.11
CA LYS A 449 -32.29 -3.35 9.14
C LYS A 449 -31.21 -3.95 10.06
N PRO A 450 -31.42 -4.02 11.39
CA PRO A 450 -30.39 -4.43 12.36
C PRO A 450 -29.72 -5.79 12.08
N ALA A 451 -30.47 -6.73 11.50
CA ALA A 451 -29.99 -8.07 11.15
C ALA A 451 -29.18 -8.13 9.84
N ALA A 452 -29.20 -7.07 9.02
CA ALA A 452 -28.44 -7.01 7.78
C ALA A 452 -26.94 -6.90 8.06
N GLN A 453 -26.15 -7.62 7.28
CA GLN A 453 -24.70 -7.65 7.42
C GLN A 453 -24.05 -6.54 6.60
N VAL A 454 -23.02 -5.91 7.14
CA VAL A 454 -22.25 -4.85 6.49
C VAL A 454 -20.80 -5.31 6.46
N THR A 455 -20.31 -5.62 5.27
CA THR A 455 -19.07 -6.38 5.07
C THR A 455 -18.19 -5.71 4.02
N ALA A 456 -16.91 -6.08 3.92
CA ALA A 456 -15.99 -5.46 2.95
C ALA A 456 -14.97 -6.44 2.36
N ALA A 457 -14.82 -6.43 1.04
CA ALA A 457 -13.65 -6.95 0.34
C ALA A 457 -12.45 -6.05 0.60
N VAL A 458 -11.34 -6.65 1.06
CA VAL A 458 -10.17 -5.87 1.49
C VAL A 458 -8.86 -6.45 0.94
N PHE A 459 -7.83 -5.62 0.82
CA PHE A 459 -6.49 -6.08 0.47
C PHE A 459 -5.98 -7.07 1.51
N SER A 460 -5.45 -8.20 1.03
CA SER A 460 -5.06 -9.30 1.89
C SER A 460 -3.95 -8.97 2.88
N SER A 461 -2.95 -8.15 2.55
CA SER A 461 -1.91 -7.77 3.53
C SER A 461 -2.09 -6.37 4.09
N LEU A 462 -1.71 -6.19 5.36
CA LEU A 462 -1.86 -4.91 6.08
C LEU A 462 -1.09 -3.79 5.35
N ALA A 463 0.13 -4.07 4.91
CA ALA A 463 0.95 -3.13 4.15
C ALA A 463 0.33 -2.74 2.79
N SER A 464 -0.37 -3.66 2.12
CA SER A 464 -1.06 -3.36 0.85
C SER A 464 -2.29 -2.50 1.08
N ALA A 465 -3.06 -2.79 2.12
CA ALA A 465 -4.26 -2.05 2.51
C ALA A 465 -3.93 -0.62 2.95
N GLU A 466 -2.87 -0.43 3.73
CA GLU A 466 -2.39 0.89 4.18
C GLU A 466 -2.01 1.79 2.99
N ARG A 467 -1.31 1.23 1.98
CA ARG A 467 -0.86 1.95 0.78
C ARG A 467 -2.00 2.54 -0.08
N VAL A 468 -3.21 2.00 0.06
CA VAL A 468 -4.44 2.44 -0.63
C VAL A 468 -5.46 3.09 0.31
N PHE A 469 -5.06 3.35 1.56
CA PHE A 469 -5.87 4.00 2.61
C PHE A 469 -7.08 3.18 3.11
N GLN A 470 -6.99 1.84 3.05
CA GLN A 470 -8.05 0.91 3.47
C GLN A 470 -7.81 0.40 4.91
N ASP A 471 -8.30 1.13 5.92
CA ASP A 471 -8.09 0.79 7.35
C ASP A 471 -9.06 -0.27 7.89
N TRP A 472 -9.11 -1.42 7.22
CA TRP A 472 -9.93 -2.55 7.65
C TRP A 472 -9.63 -3.07 9.07
N PRO A 473 -8.40 -3.01 9.61
CA PRO A 473 -8.15 -3.34 11.01
C PRO A 473 -8.78 -2.31 11.96
N GLY A 474 -8.75 -1.03 11.60
CA GLY A 474 -9.48 0.03 12.30
C GLY A 474 -10.98 -0.23 12.29
N TRP A 475 -11.55 -0.60 11.14
CA TRP A 475 -12.99 -0.87 11.00
C TRP A 475 -13.46 -2.06 11.85
N LEU A 476 -12.66 -3.13 11.92
CA LEU A 476 -12.92 -4.28 12.80
C LEU A 476 -12.83 -3.94 14.29
N ARG A 477 -11.85 -3.10 14.69
CA ARG A 477 -11.72 -2.63 16.08
C ARG A 477 -12.84 -1.68 16.48
N GLU A 478 -13.19 -0.73 15.62
CA GLU A 478 -14.27 0.23 15.86
C GLU A 478 -15.64 -0.46 15.86
N GLY A 479 -15.86 -1.39 14.92
CA GLY A 479 -17.14 -2.10 14.74
C GLY A 479 -18.04 -1.49 13.69
N VAL A 480 -17.45 -0.85 12.68
CA VAL A 480 -18.16 -0.27 11.53
C VAL A 480 -18.21 -1.24 10.34
N VAL A 481 -17.86 -2.50 10.57
CA VAL A 481 -18.13 -3.67 9.72
C VAL A 481 -18.41 -4.86 10.62
N ASP A 482 -19.24 -5.79 10.15
CA ASP A 482 -19.56 -7.03 10.87
C ASP A 482 -18.39 -8.04 10.77
N TYR A 483 -17.88 -8.21 9.55
CA TYR A 483 -16.63 -8.90 9.22
C TYR A 483 -16.02 -8.33 7.93
N VAL A 484 -14.76 -8.67 7.66
CA VAL A 484 -14.05 -8.35 6.41
C VAL A 484 -13.69 -9.63 5.66
N VAL A 485 -13.47 -9.48 4.35
CA VAL A 485 -13.19 -10.58 3.43
C VAL A 485 -11.89 -10.28 2.66
N PRO A 486 -10.71 -10.65 3.20
CA PRO A 486 -9.45 -10.30 2.56
C PRO A 486 -9.20 -11.13 1.29
N MET A 487 -8.87 -10.45 0.20
CA MET A 487 -8.66 -11.03 -1.14
C MET A 487 -7.34 -11.80 -1.24
N ALA A 488 -7.32 -13.03 -0.77
CA ALA A 488 -6.16 -13.93 -0.74
C ALA A 488 -6.07 -14.78 -2.01
N TYR A 489 -6.02 -14.12 -3.17
CA TYR A 489 -6.08 -14.75 -4.50
C TYR A 489 -4.79 -15.49 -4.93
N THR A 490 -3.92 -15.83 -3.97
CA THR A 490 -2.69 -16.58 -4.18
C THR A 490 -2.96 -18.05 -4.52
N PRO A 491 -2.21 -18.67 -5.45
CA PRO A 491 -2.19 -20.13 -5.62
C PRO A 491 -1.22 -20.83 -4.64
N SER A 492 -0.35 -20.08 -3.94
CA SER A 492 0.63 -20.63 -3.00
C SER A 492 0.04 -20.75 -1.59
N ASN A 493 0.10 -21.96 -1.04
CA ASN A 493 -0.26 -22.25 0.34
C ASN A 493 0.67 -21.52 1.33
N ASP A 494 1.97 -21.42 1.07
CA ASP A 494 2.90 -20.70 1.96
C ASP A 494 2.58 -19.20 2.08
N VAL A 495 2.10 -18.59 0.98
CA VAL A 495 1.65 -17.19 0.99
C VAL A 495 0.36 -17.08 1.79
N LEU A 496 -0.62 -17.98 1.60
CA LEU A 496 -1.86 -18.00 2.38
C LEU A 496 -1.59 -18.24 3.88
N ALA A 497 -0.66 -19.13 4.23
CA ALA A 497 -0.27 -19.40 5.61
C ALA A 497 0.29 -18.14 6.29
N LYS A 498 1.14 -17.38 5.59
CA LYS A 498 1.66 -16.09 6.08
C LYS A 498 0.56 -15.04 6.24
N GLN A 499 -0.38 -14.96 5.28
CA GLN A 499 -1.54 -14.07 5.35
C GLN A 499 -2.44 -14.42 6.55
N LEU A 500 -2.73 -15.71 6.79
CA LEU A 500 -3.48 -16.18 7.96
C LEU A 500 -2.80 -15.79 9.28
N GLN A 501 -1.47 -15.88 9.39
CA GLN A 501 -0.76 -15.42 10.59
C GLN A 501 -0.78 -13.89 10.74
N GLU A 502 -0.68 -13.12 9.64
CA GLU A 502 -0.81 -11.65 9.67
C GLU A 502 -2.22 -11.24 10.16
N TRP A 503 -3.28 -11.88 9.65
CA TRP A 503 -4.66 -11.62 10.07
C TRP A 503 -4.91 -11.92 11.55
N LYS A 504 -4.27 -12.96 12.11
CA LYS A 504 -4.35 -13.31 13.54
C LYS A 504 -3.72 -12.28 14.47
N THR A 505 -2.97 -11.30 13.94
CA THR A 505 -2.54 -10.11 14.72
C THR A 505 -3.66 -9.09 14.90
N VAL A 506 -4.72 -9.15 14.09
CA VAL A 506 -5.91 -8.27 14.16
C VAL A 506 -7.10 -8.99 14.79
N ASP A 507 -7.33 -10.24 14.40
CA ASP A 507 -8.38 -11.13 14.92
C ASP A 507 -7.77 -12.51 15.23
N PRO A 508 -7.34 -12.76 16.48
CA PRO A 508 -6.64 -13.99 16.86
C PRO A 508 -7.40 -15.30 16.62
N GLN A 509 -8.74 -15.23 16.50
CA GLN A 509 -9.61 -16.39 16.30
C GLN A 509 -10.15 -16.49 14.85
N LEU A 510 -9.91 -15.47 14.01
CA LEU A 510 -10.46 -15.36 12.65
C LEU A 510 -11.99 -15.46 12.60
N GLU A 511 -12.70 -15.01 13.63
CA GLU A 511 -14.16 -14.99 13.63
C GLU A 511 -14.70 -13.96 12.62
N ARG A 512 -14.10 -12.77 12.57
CA ARG A 512 -14.53 -11.61 11.78
C ARG A 512 -13.60 -11.33 10.58
N ILE A 513 -12.70 -12.26 10.28
CA ILE A 513 -11.88 -12.26 9.06
C ILE A 513 -12.18 -13.56 8.30
N LEU A 514 -13.02 -13.46 7.27
CA LEU A 514 -13.41 -14.61 6.44
C LEU A 514 -12.59 -14.61 5.14
N PRO A 515 -11.71 -15.59 4.85
CA PRO A 515 -10.81 -15.49 3.71
C PRO A 515 -11.54 -15.47 2.36
N GLY A 516 -11.16 -14.52 1.51
CA GLY A 516 -11.56 -14.46 0.11
C GLY A 516 -10.60 -15.27 -0.75
N LEU A 517 -11.00 -16.45 -1.22
CA LEU A 517 -10.18 -17.32 -2.08
C LEU A 517 -10.67 -17.23 -3.51
N CYS A 518 -9.78 -17.28 -4.51
CA CYS A 518 -10.22 -17.32 -5.90
C CYS A 518 -10.19 -18.74 -6.49
N ILE A 519 -11.16 -19.02 -7.35
CA ILE A 519 -11.34 -20.33 -8.01
C ILE A 519 -10.71 -20.38 -9.40
N TYR A 520 -9.89 -19.40 -9.75
CA TYR A 520 -9.20 -19.29 -11.03
C TYR A 520 -7.66 -19.30 -10.88
N THR A 521 -7.00 -19.62 -11.99
CA THR A 521 -5.55 -19.53 -12.18
C THR A 521 -5.28 -18.69 -13.42
N ARG A 522 -4.40 -17.69 -13.30
CA ARG A 522 -3.94 -16.87 -14.43
C ARG A 522 -2.75 -17.55 -15.10
N VAL A 523 -2.90 -17.93 -16.35
CA VAL A 523 -1.86 -18.57 -17.17
C VAL A 523 -1.03 -17.48 -17.83
N LYS A 524 0.31 -17.54 -17.70
CA LYS A 524 1.21 -16.51 -18.25
C LYS A 524 1.18 -16.44 -19.78
N GLU A 525 0.91 -17.56 -20.43
CA GLU A 525 0.77 -17.66 -21.87
C GLU A 525 -0.64 -17.24 -22.30
N GLY A 526 -0.74 -16.21 -23.15
CA GLY A 526 -2.01 -15.64 -23.61
C GLY A 526 -2.83 -14.87 -22.56
N ASP A 527 -2.27 -14.64 -21.35
CA ASP A 527 -2.87 -13.94 -20.22
C ASP A 527 -4.27 -14.46 -19.78
N ARG A 528 -4.57 -15.72 -20.07
CA ARG A 528 -5.90 -16.32 -19.90
C ARG A 528 -6.17 -16.78 -18.47
N LEU A 529 -7.42 -16.64 -18.03
CA LEU A 529 -7.94 -17.22 -16.80
C LEU A 529 -8.49 -18.63 -17.07
N ILE A 530 -8.15 -19.60 -16.23
CA ILE A 530 -8.70 -20.97 -16.25
C ILE A 530 -9.20 -21.36 -14.86
N GLN A 531 -10.03 -22.39 -14.77
CA GLN A 531 -10.44 -22.99 -13.49
C GLN A 531 -9.20 -23.45 -12.70
N ARG A 532 -9.10 -23.06 -11.42
CA ARG A 532 -8.11 -23.60 -10.48
C ARG A 532 -8.49 -25.02 -10.09
N GLU A 533 -7.50 -25.87 -9.90
CA GLU A 533 -7.71 -27.25 -9.43
C GLU A 533 -8.46 -27.29 -8.09
N ALA A 534 -9.50 -28.12 -8.02
CA ALA A 534 -10.32 -28.32 -6.82
C ALA A 534 -9.45 -28.72 -5.61
N ALA A 535 -8.42 -29.54 -5.82
CA ALA A 535 -7.47 -29.93 -4.76
C ALA A 535 -6.77 -28.74 -4.10
N THR A 536 -6.36 -27.72 -4.88
CA THR A 536 -5.78 -26.48 -4.34
C THR A 536 -6.82 -25.70 -3.55
N ILE A 537 -8.01 -25.49 -4.12
CA ILE A 537 -9.12 -24.76 -3.47
C ILE A 537 -9.46 -25.43 -2.12
N PHE A 538 -9.56 -26.76 -2.08
CA PHE A 538 -9.94 -27.51 -0.87
C PHE A 538 -8.83 -27.56 0.16
N THR A 539 -7.57 -27.47 -0.25
CA THR A 539 -6.43 -27.34 0.66
C THR A 539 -6.46 -25.98 1.32
N GLN A 540 -6.61 -24.91 0.53
CA GLN A 540 -6.70 -23.53 1.02
C GLN A 540 -7.94 -23.34 1.94
N TYR A 541 -9.10 -23.90 1.56
CA TYR A 541 -10.30 -23.92 2.39
C TYR A 541 -10.07 -24.55 3.76
N ARG A 542 -9.46 -25.75 3.81
CA ARG A 542 -9.11 -26.43 5.07
C ARG A 542 -8.14 -25.59 5.90
N MET A 543 -7.08 -25.05 5.30
CA MET A 543 -6.14 -24.15 5.99
C MET A 543 -6.83 -22.94 6.64
N CYS A 544 -7.89 -22.40 6.03
CA CYS A 544 -8.68 -21.33 6.63
C CYS A 544 -9.47 -21.81 7.86
N LEU A 545 -10.22 -22.92 7.74
CA LEU A 545 -11.01 -23.47 8.85
C LEU A 545 -10.11 -23.92 10.02
N ASP A 546 -9.00 -24.61 9.74
CA ASP A 546 -8.04 -25.12 10.72
C ASP A 546 -7.38 -23.99 11.54
N GLN A 547 -7.38 -22.75 11.02
CA GLN A 547 -6.89 -21.57 11.73
C GLN A 547 -7.97 -20.81 12.51
N GLY A 548 -9.24 -21.19 12.38
CA GLY A 548 -10.40 -20.62 13.08
C GLY A 548 -11.46 -19.96 12.19
N ALA A 549 -11.18 -19.74 10.90
CA ALA A 549 -12.07 -18.99 10.03
C ALA A 549 -13.44 -19.67 9.86
N ARG A 550 -14.51 -18.89 9.93
CA ARG A 550 -15.90 -19.40 9.91
C ARG A 550 -16.48 -19.51 8.49
N GLY A 551 -15.70 -20.10 7.60
CA GLY A 551 -16.02 -20.23 6.17
C GLY A 551 -15.15 -19.34 5.28
N VAL A 552 -15.52 -19.26 3.99
CA VAL A 552 -14.80 -18.51 2.95
C VAL A 552 -15.78 -17.84 1.99
N ASN A 553 -15.31 -16.82 1.28
CA ASN A 553 -15.98 -16.30 0.10
C ASN A 553 -15.15 -16.65 -1.14
N LEU A 554 -15.76 -17.27 -2.13
CA LEU A 554 -15.09 -17.67 -3.36
C LEU A 554 -15.25 -16.59 -4.44
N TYR A 555 -14.16 -16.19 -5.08
CA TYR A 555 -14.19 -15.25 -6.20
C TYR A 555 -13.99 -15.97 -7.53
N SER A 556 -15.01 -15.88 -8.37
CA SER A 556 -14.92 -16.13 -9.81
C SER A 556 -14.67 -14.78 -10.49
N LEU A 557 -13.53 -14.62 -11.15
CA LEU A 557 -13.20 -13.39 -11.88
C LEU A 557 -13.83 -13.45 -13.28
N ASP A 558 -14.54 -12.39 -13.66
CA ASP A 558 -15.01 -12.16 -15.03
C ASP A 558 -13.86 -12.30 -16.04
N GLY A 559 -14.20 -12.77 -17.25
CA GLY A 559 -13.30 -12.74 -18.40
C GLY A 559 -13.13 -11.33 -18.93
N THR A 560 -13.43 -11.12 -20.21
CA THR A 560 -13.60 -9.76 -20.73
C THR A 560 -15.03 -9.29 -20.49
N ALA A 561 -15.29 -7.98 -20.53
CA ALA A 561 -16.67 -7.47 -20.46
C ALA A 561 -17.55 -7.94 -21.65
N ALA A 562 -16.93 -8.31 -22.77
CA ALA A 562 -17.59 -8.87 -23.95
C ALA A 562 -17.89 -10.38 -23.83
N GLU A 563 -17.02 -11.13 -23.14
CA GLU A 563 -17.16 -12.57 -22.90
C GLU A 563 -16.99 -12.88 -21.40
N PRO A 564 -18.01 -12.56 -20.57
CA PRO A 564 -17.97 -12.88 -19.14
C PRO A 564 -18.12 -14.38 -18.94
N VAL A 565 -17.15 -15.02 -18.29
CA VAL A 565 -17.18 -16.45 -17.95
C VAL A 565 -17.21 -16.63 -16.44
N LEU A 566 -18.31 -17.18 -15.92
CA LEU A 566 -18.37 -17.64 -14.54
C LEU A 566 -17.57 -18.94 -14.45
N LEU A 567 -16.33 -18.85 -13.97
CA LEU A 567 -15.41 -19.96 -13.71
C LEU A 567 -15.86 -20.78 -12.48
N LEU A 568 -17.09 -21.30 -12.54
CA LEU A 568 -17.65 -22.33 -11.67
C LEU A 568 -18.21 -23.42 -12.60
N ASN A 569 -17.34 -24.32 -13.02
CA ASN A 569 -17.68 -25.39 -13.95
C ASN A 569 -18.23 -26.64 -13.26
N GLU A 570 -18.84 -27.53 -14.05
CA GLU A 570 -19.47 -28.77 -13.55
C GLU A 570 -18.53 -29.62 -12.67
N PRO A 571 -17.28 -29.93 -13.07
CA PRO A 571 -16.34 -30.65 -12.19
C PRO A 571 -16.09 -29.99 -10.82
N LEU A 572 -16.04 -28.65 -10.74
CA LEU A 572 -15.87 -27.96 -9.47
C LEU A 572 -17.18 -27.93 -8.65
N ILE A 573 -18.34 -27.79 -9.30
CA ILE A 573 -19.66 -27.88 -8.65
C ILE A 573 -19.80 -29.24 -7.95
N GLU A 574 -19.55 -30.32 -8.67
CA GLU A 574 -19.60 -31.69 -8.13
C GLU A 574 -18.57 -31.88 -7.02
N ALA A 575 -17.32 -31.45 -7.22
CA ALA A 575 -16.29 -31.60 -6.20
C ALA A 575 -16.58 -30.80 -4.91
N LEU A 576 -17.19 -29.61 -5.00
CA LEU A 576 -17.61 -28.82 -3.84
C LEU A 576 -18.74 -29.53 -3.08
N ARG A 577 -19.78 -29.93 -3.82
CA ARG A 577 -20.96 -30.65 -3.32
C ARG A 577 -20.59 -31.97 -2.66
N ASP A 578 -19.70 -32.76 -3.26
CA ASP A 578 -19.38 -34.10 -2.76
C ASP A 578 -18.23 -34.10 -1.75
N GLY A 579 -17.52 -32.97 -1.64
CA GLY A 579 -16.42 -32.71 -0.72
C GLY A 579 -16.75 -31.69 0.38
N PRO A 580 -16.13 -30.50 0.39
CA PRO A 580 -16.15 -29.59 1.54
C PRO A 580 -17.51 -29.00 1.89
N PHE A 581 -18.47 -28.95 0.96
CA PHE A 581 -19.81 -28.38 1.16
C PHE A 581 -20.92 -29.45 1.23
N LYS A 582 -20.55 -30.73 1.36
CA LYS A 582 -21.48 -31.86 1.37
C LYS A 582 -22.60 -31.77 2.38
N ASP A 583 -22.26 -31.54 3.65
CA ASP A 583 -23.26 -31.37 4.70
C ASP A 583 -23.80 -29.94 4.66
N GLU A 584 -25.11 -29.74 4.89
CA GLU A 584 -25.68 -28.40 5.01
C GLU A 584 -25.04 -27.62 6.16
N ALA A 585 -24.81 -26.32 5.95
CA ALA A 585 -24.32 -25.41 6.98
C ALA A 585 -25.16 -24.13 7.00
N PRO A 586 -25.72 -23.72 8.16
CA PRO A 586 -26.37 -22.43 8.29
C PRO A 586 -25.44 -21.29 7.87
N ALA A 587 -25.98 -20.29 7.19
CA ALA A 587 -25.22 -19.12 6.79
C ALA A 587 -24.60 -18.43 8.01
N TYR A 588 -23.38 -17.91 7.84
CA TYR A 588 -22.66 -17.28 8.93
C TYR A 588 -23.33 -15.99 9.39
N ARG A 589 -23.35 -15.79 10.72
CA ARG A 589 -23.53 -14.50 11.36
C ARG A 589 -22.42 -14.32 12.38
N PRO A 590 -21.72 -13.18 12.41
CA PRO A 590 -20.72 -12.95 13.42
C PRO A 590 -21.34 -12.84 14.81
N PRO A 591 -20.66 -13.32 15.86
CA PRO A 591 -21.17 -13.25 17.21
C PRO A 591 -21.42 -11.80 17.60
N ALA A 592 -22.50 -11.56 18.35
CA ALA A 592 -22.82 -10.23 18.86
C ALA A 592 -21.62 -9.66 19.62
N ARG A 593 -21.31 -8.38 19.38
CA ARG A 593 -20.25 -7.70 20.11
C ARG A 593 -20.64 -7.67 21.59
N GLY A 594 -19.78 -8.23 22.44
CA GLY A 594 -19.79 -7.90 23.86
C GLY A 594 -19.59 -6.39 24.05
N PRO A 595 -19.91 -5.85 25.25
CA PRO A 595 -19.63 -4.45 25.54
C PRO A 595 -18.16 -4.13 25.27
N ALA A 596 -17.90 -3.00 24.61
CA ALA A 596 -16.54 -2.54 24.38
C ALA A 596 -15.82 -2.41 25.73
N LYS A 597 -14.63 -3.00 25.82
CA LYS A 597 -13.73 -2.88 26.98
C LYS A 597 -12.88 -1.62 26.89
#